data_AF-K1TQN8-F1
#
_entry.id   AF-K1TQN8-F1
#
_cell.length_a   1.000
_cell.length_b   1.000
_cell.length_c   1.000
_cell.angle_alpha   90.00
_cell.angle_beta   90.00
_cell.angle_gamma   90.00
#
_symmetry.space_group_name_H-M   'P 1'
#
loop_
_entity.id
_entity.type
_entity.pdbx_description
1 polymer ?
#
loop_
_entity_poly.entity_id
_entity_poly.type
_entity_poly.pdbx_seq_one_letter_code
_entity_poly.pdbx_strand_id
1 'polypeptide(L)'
;MGTMNFSPAAESAAIKQVTAPAAATSNAAPATEQKEPQTNPTSRRRAPSAPIWSALTVARRMFNNLPSALQNTETKRMCLKEAAERTYGDPKRASYDIKNEARKLTNLMDFGEYCRKNGLKGENVAEHVVFEG
;
A
#
# COMPACT_ATOMS: atom_id res chain seq x y z
N MET A 1 56.55 -21.02 -6.71
CA MET A 1 55.88 -21.10 -5.39
C MET A 1 54.39 -21.22 -5.66
N GLY A 2 53.64 -22.27 -5.37
CA GLY A 2 53.88 -23.60 -4.81
C GLY A 2 52.48 -24.22 -4.71
N THR A 3 52.19 -25.23 -5.53
CA THR A 3 50.94 -25.99 -5.51
C THR A 3 50.97 -26.96 -4.33
N MET A 4 50.01 -26.87 -3.42
CA MET A 4 49.86 -27.85 -2.33
C MET A 4 48.70 -28.79 -2.65
N ASN A 5 49.07 -30.00 -3.10
CA ASN A 5 48.27 -31.20 -2.96
C ASN A 5 48.53 -31.79 -1.57
N PHE A 6 47.49 -32.13 -0.81
CA PHE A 6 47.56 -33.22 0.17
C PHE A 6 46.23 -33.97 0.22
N SER A 7 46.33 -35.27 -0.10
CA SER A 7 45.28 -36.30 -0.03
C SER A 7 45.02 -36.75 1.43
N PRO A 8 43.91 -37.49 1.70
CA PRO A 8 43.41 -37.80 3.04
C PRO A 8 43.79 -39.21 3.54
N ALA A 9 43.80 -39.45 4.86
CA ALA A 9 43.78 -40.80 5.44
C ALA A 9 43.50 -40.81 6.96
N ALA A 10 42.56 -41.70 7.37
CA ALA A 10 42.52 -42.57 8.56
C ALA A 10 42.71 -41.97 9.99
N GLU A 11 42.20 -42.48 11.11
CA GLU A 11 41.53 -43.73 11.46
C GLU A 11 40.87 -43.59 12.85
N SER A 12 39.97 -44.51 13.15
CA SER A 12 39.20 -44.80 14.36
C SER A 12 39.93 -44.85 15.72
N ALA A 13 39.17 -44.58 16.81
CA ALA A 13 39.10 -45.41 18.04
C ALA A 13 38.03 -44.81 19.00
N ALA A 14 36.87 -45.44 19.21
CA ALA A 14 36.58 -46.53 20.15
C ALA A 14 36.38 -46.09 21.63
N ILE A 15 35.13 -46.02 22.10
CA ILE A 15 34.75 -46.22 23.51
C ILE A 15 33.51 -47.13 23.56
N LYS A 16 33.53 -47.99 24.58
CA LYS A 16 32.95 -49.34 24.68
C LYS A 16 31.48 -49.34 25.12
N GLN A 17 30.79 -50.40 24.68
CA GLN A 17 29.45 -50.88 25.04
C GLN A 17 29.22 -51.03 26.54
N VAL A 18 27.96 -50.90 27.00
CA VAL A 18 27.28 -51.82 27.96
C VAL A 18 25.73 -51.77 27.75
N THR A 19 25.19 -52.91 27.30
CA THR A 19 23.91 -53.61 27.63
C THR A 19 22.51 -53.08 27.20
N ALA A 20 21.79 -53.94 26.46
CA ALA A 20 20.38 -53.89 26.00
C ALA A 20 19.50 -54.92 26.77
N PRO A 21 18.23 -55.29 26.39
CA PRO A 21 17.22 -54.74 25.48
C PRO A 21 15.78 -54.65 26.11
N ALA A 22 14.79 -53.94 25.55
CA ALA A 22 13.66 -54.42 24.70
C ALA A 22 12.45 -53.50 25.05
N ALA A 23 11.45 -53.14 24.23
CA ALA A 23 10.89 -53.68 23.00
C ALA A 23 10.09 -52.58 22.23
N ALA A 24 9.97 -52.80 20.92
CA ALA A 24 8.89 -52.42 20.00
C ALA A 24 8.47 -50.93 19.89
N THR A 25 8.81 -50.29 18.77
CA THR A 25 7.87 -49.92 17.69
C THR A 25 8.66 -49.42 16.48
N SER A 26 8.46 -50.09 15.34
CA SER A 26 8.97 -49.67 14.04
C SER A 26 8.06 -48.58 13.46
N ASN A 27 8.63 -47.43 13.08
CA ASN A 27 8.61 -46.96 11.68
C ASN A 27 9.42 -45.66 11.48
N ALA A 28 10.40 -45.77 10.58
CA ALA A 28 10.90 -44.79 9.62
C ALA A 28 11.00 -43.29 10.00
N ALA A 29 12.24 -42.90 10.25
CA ALA A 29 13.03 -41.71 9.90
C ALA A 29 12.41 -40.46 9.20
N PRO A 30 13.08 -39.28 9.38
CA PRO A 30 12.52 -37.94 9.28
C PRO A 30 12.82 -37.25 7.95
N ALA A 31 12.05 -36.20 7.62
CA ALA A 31 12.43 -35.22 6.61
C ALA A 31 12.02 -33.82 7.04
N THR A 32 13.04 -33.01 7.33
CA THR A 32 13.03 -31.56 7.31
C THR A 32 12.58 -31.06 5.94
N GLU A 33 11.48 -30.32 5.88
CA GLU A 33 11.25 -29.32 4.84
C GLU A 33 10.56 -28.12 5.48
N GLN A 34 11.35 -27.05 5.68
CA GLN A 34 10.83 -25.70 5.84
C GLN A 34 10.07 -25.34 4.57
N LYS A 35 8.75 -25.44 4.61
CA LYS A 35 7.89 -24.82 3.61
C LYS A 35 7.49 -23.45 4.14
N GLU A 36 8.02 -22.42 3.49
CA GLU A 36 7.64 -21.01 3.66
C GLU A 36 6.11 -20.85 3.77
N PRO A 37 5.59 -19.93 4.61
CA PRO A 37 4.20 -19.55 4.53
C PRO A 37 3.99 -18.76 3.23
N GLN A 38 3.59 -19.43 2.16
CA GLN A 38 2.90 -18.78 1.04
C GLN A 38 1.53 -18.31 1.54
N THR A 39 1.48 -17.11 2.09
CA THR A 39 0.22 -16.39 2.25
C THR A 39 -0.23 -15.93 0.87
N ASN A 40 -1.18 -16.66 0.27
CA ASN A 40 -1.99 -16.19 -0.84
C ASN A 40 -2.47 -14.76 -0.56
N PRO A 41 -2.31 -13.78 -1.48
CA PRO A 41 -2.89 -12.46 -1.31
C PRO A 41 -4.36 -12.46 -1.75
N THR A 42 -5.18 -13.39 -1.23
CA THR A 42 -6.64 -13.32 -1.36
C THR A 42 -7.23 -12.67 -0.13
N SER A 43 -7.01 -11.37 -0.03
CA SER A 43 -7.97 -10.41 0.49
C SER A 43 -7.29 -9.06 0.35
N ARG A 44 -7.53 -8.37 -0.77
CA ARG A 44 -7.36 -6.93 -0.81
C ARG A 44 -8.35 -6.39 0.23
N ARG A 45 -7.91 -6.35 1.49
CA ARG A 45 -8.59 -5.69 2.60
C ARG A 45 -8.89 -4.30 2.06
N ARG A 46 -10.12 -4.08 1.59
CA ARG A 46 -10.61 -2.73 1.32
C ARG A 46 -10.39 -2.01 2.63
N ALA A 47 -9.55 -0.98 2.58
CA ALA A 47 -9.26 -0.16 3.74
C ALA A 47 -10.60 0.23 4.38
N PRO A 48 -10.68 0.29 5.73
CA PRO A 48 -11.77 1.01 6.39
C PRO A 48 -11.92 2.33 5.65
N SER A 49 -13.13 2.70 5.20
CA SER A 49 -13.40 3.87 4.35
C SER A 49 -12.37 4.97 4.62
N ALA A 50 -11.36 5.05 3.75
CA ALA A 50 -10.21 5.89 4.05
C ALA A 50 -10.71 7.33 4.12
N PRO A 51 -10.25 8.18 5.04
CA PRO A 51 -10.63 9.58 5.00
C PRO A 51 -10.18 10.13 3.64
N ILE A 52 -11.11 10.72 2.88
CA ILE A 52 -10.86 11.27 1.54
C ILE A 52 -9.66 12.24 1.51
N TRP A 53 -9.37 12.86 2.66
CA TRP A 53 -8.19 13.68 2.93
C TRP A 53 -6.84 12.98 2.66
N SER A 54 -6.74 11.67 2.86
CA SER A 54 -5.53 10.92 2.52
C SER A 54 -5.29 10.89 1.00
N ALA A 55 -6.34 10.65 0.22
CA ALA A 55 -6.28 10.70 -1.25
C ALA A 55 -5.96 12.12 -1.74
N LEU A 56 -6.59 13.13 -1.15
CA LEU A 56 -6.34 14.54 -1.48
C LEU A 56 -4.89 14.96 -1.16
N THR A 57 -4.34 14.48 -0.05
CA THR A 57 -2.94 14.76 0.33
C THR A 57 -1.95 14.17 -0.69
N VAL A 58 -2.18 12.93 -1.11
CA VAL A 58 -1.37 12.29 -2.15
C VAL A 58 -1.53 13.02 -3.48
N ALA A 59 -2.77 13.37 -3.86
CA ALA A 59 -3.05 14.08 -5.10
C ALA A 59 -2.39 15.47 -5.14
N ARG A 60 -2.46 16.25 -4.04
CA ARG A 60 -1.77 17.54 -3.89
C ARG A 60 -0.27 17.40 -4.08
N ARG A 61 0.34 16.41 -3.42
CA ARG A 61 1.78 16.16 -3.55
C ARG A 61 2.16 15.85 -5.01
N MET A 62 1.37 15.01 -5.68
CA MET A 62 1.60 14.69 -7.09
C MET A 62 1.47 15.94 -7.98
N PHE A 63 0.44 16.74 -7.76
CA PHE A 63 0.18 17.96 -8.52
C PHE A 63 1.27 19.02 -8.34
N ASN A 64 1.70 19.26 -7.09
CA ASN A 64 2.71 20.27 -6.75
C ASN A 64 4.12 19.88 -7.21
N ASN A 65 4.38 18.61 -7.47
CA ASN A 65 5.66 18.13 -8.02
C ASN A 65 5.78 18.34 -9.53
N LEU A 66 4.71 18.74 -10.20
CA LEU A 66 4.73 19.01 -11.65
C LEU A 66 5.18 20.44 -11.93
N PRO A 67 5.82 20.70 -13.09
CA PRO A 67 6.10 22.06 -13.56
C PRO A 67 4.84 22.92 -13.54
N SER A 68 4.95 24.19 -13.15
CA SER A 68 3.81 25.12 -13.04
C SER A 68 3.01 25.24 -14.34
N ALA A 69 3.66 25.12 -15.50
CA ALA A 69 2.99 25.10 -16.80
C ALA A 69 1.98 23.94 -16.98
N LEU A 70 2.15 22.85 -16.22
CA LEU A 70 1.28 21.67 -16.22
C LEU A 70 0.28 21.69 -15.06
N GLN A 71 0.33 22.66 -14.16
CA GLN A 71 -0.56 22.77 -13.00
C GLN A 71 -1.93 23.35 -13.38
N ASN A 72 -2.65 22.65 -14.26
CA ASN A 72 -3.99 23.02 -14.69
C ASN A 72 -5.06 22.04 -14.13
N THR A 73 -6.33 22.38 -14.35
CA THR A 73 -7.48 21.61 -13.85
C THR A 73 -7.48 20.15 -14.31
N GLU A 74 -7.03 19.86 -15.53
CA GLU A 74 -7.01 18.50 -16.04
C GLU A 74 -5.95 17.65 -15.32
N THR A 75 -4.79 18.23 -15.07
CA THR A 75 -3.75 17.61 -14.26
C THR A 75 -4.21 17.37 -12.82
N LYS A 76 -4.95 18.31 -12.20
CA LYS A 76 -5.54 18.09 -10.86
C LYS A 76 -6.42 16.84 -10.84
N ARG A 77 -7.28 16.67 -11.87
CA ARG A 77 -8.15 15.49 -12.00
C ARG A 77 -7.36 14.20 -12.19
N MET A 78 -6.29 14.24 -12.99
CA MET A 78 -5.40 13.10 -13.18
C MET A 78 -4.72 12.67 -11.87
N CYS A 79 -4.12 13.61 -11.14
CA CYS A 79 -3.50 13.35 -9.84
C CYS A 79 -4.52 12.78 -8.83
N LEU A 80 -5.74 13.31 -8.85
CA LEU A 80 -6.80 12.85 -7.96
C LEU A 80 -7.26 11.42 -8.27
N LYS A 81 -7.46 11.11 -9.55
CA LYS A 81 -7.84 9.76 -10.00
C LYS A 81 -6.78 8.75 -9.59
N GLU A 82 -5.52 9.04 -9.87
CA GLU A 82 -4.41 8.15 -9.54
C GLU A 82 -4.22 7.99 -8.02
N ALA A 83 -4.32 9.07 -7.25
CA ALA A 83 -4.29 9.01 -5.79
C ALA A 83 -5.46 8.19 -5.23
N ALA A 84 -6.67 8.33 -5.79
CA ALA A 84 -7.84 7.56 -5.39
C ALA A 84 -7.70 6.07 -5.72
N GLU A 85 -7.13 5.72 -6.87
CA GLU A 85 -6.83 4.32 -7.22
C GLU A 85 -5.86 3.70 -6.20
N ARG A 86 -4.83 4.45 -5.79
CA ARG A 86 -3.80 3.98 -4.85
C ARG A 86 -4.27 3.88 -3.41
N THR A 87 -5.06 4.85 -2.93
CA THR A 87 -5.41 4.99 -1.51
C THR A 87 -6.81 4.50 -1.18
N TYR A 88 -7.75 4.65 -2.11
CA TYR A 88 -9.17 4.32 -1.93
C TYR A 88 -9.54 2.99 -2.58
N GLY A 89 -8.88 2.62 -3.68
CA GLY A 89 -9.19 1.43 -4.47
C GLY A 89 -10.53 1.50 -5.23
N ASP A 90 -11.29 2.59 -5.06
CA ASP A 90 -12.53 2.89 -5.79
C ASP A 90 -12.56 4.40 -6.14
N PRO A 91 -12.14 4.77 -7.36
CA PRO A 91 -12.11 6.16 -7.80
C PRO A 91 -13.51 6.81 -7.90
N LYS A 92 -14.55 6.01 -8.16
CA LYS A 92 -15.92 6.53 -8.22
C LYS A 92 -16.40 6.95 -6.84
N ARG A 93 -16.11 6.12 -5.82
CA ARG A 93 -16.43 6.46 -4.44
C ARG A 93 -15.65 7.68 -3.96
N ALA A 94 -14.35 7.76 -4.26
CA ALA A 94 -13.55 8.95 -3.93
C ALA A 94 -14.12 10.23 -4.56
N SER A 95 -14.51 10.16 -5.84
CA SER A 95 -15.14 11.29 -6.54
C SER A 95 -16.47 11.71 -5.88
N TYR A 96 -17.27 10.75 -5.42
CA TYR A 96 -18.50 11.03 -4.70
C TYR A 96 -18.22 11.71 -3.35
N ASP A 97 -17.26 11.20 -2.57
CA ASP A 97 -16.93 11.75 -1.26
C ASP A 97 -16.37 13.19 -1.38
N ILE A 98 -15.58 13.49 -2.42
CA ILE A 98 -15.11 14.86 -2.71
C ILE A 98 -16.27 15.80 -3.04
N LYS A 99 -17.18 15.36 -3.92
CA LYS A 99 -18.39 16.14 -4.22
C LYS A 99 -19.25 16.35 -2.97
N ASN A 100 -19.25 15.39 -2.05
CA ASN A 100 -19.95 15.52 -0.80
C ASN A 100 -19.31 16.57 0.12
N GLU A 101 -17.98 16.60 0.23
CA GLU A 101 -17.26 17.67 0.94
C GLU A 101 -17.47 19.04 0.29
N ALA A 102 -17.39 19.13 -1.05
CA ALA A 102 -17.63 20.36 -1.78
C ALA A 102 -19.06 20.88 -1.56
N ARG A 103 -20.05 19.99 -1.49
CA ARG A 103 -21.45 20.35 -1.21
C ARG A 103 -21.61 21.02 0.16
N LYS A 104 -20.82 20.62 1.17
CA LYS A 104 -20.86 21.26 2.49
C LYS A 104 -20.47 22.74 2.38
N LEU A 105 -19.48 23.06 1.56
CA LEU A 105 -19.05 24.44 1.30
C LEU A 105 -20.12 25.22 0.53
N THR A 106 -20.70 24.64 -0.52
CA THR A 106 -21.72 25.33 -1.32
C THR A 106 -23.00 25.63 -0.53
N ASN A 107 -23.25 24.90 0.55
CA ASN A 107 -24.40 25.13 1.43
C ASN A 107 -24.20 26.30 2.42
N LEU A 108 -22.98 26.84 2.54
CA LEU A 108 -22.73 28.02 3.35
C LEU A 108 -23.24 29.27 2.62
N MET A 109 -24.08 30.07 3.28
CA MET A 109 -24.68 31.26 2.67
C MET A 109 -23.62 32.23 2.13
N ASP A 110 -22.60 32.52 2.94
CA ASP A 110 -21.54 33.45 2.57
C ASP A 110 -20.72 32.95 1.37
N PHE A 111 -20.55 31.62 1.25
CA PHE A 111 -19.84 31.03 0.13
C PHE A 111 -20.61 31.21 -1.18
N GLY A 112 -21.92 30.91 -1.16
CA GLY A 112 -22.78 31.07 -2.33
C GLY A 112 -22.88 32.53 -2.77
N GLU A 113 -23.00 33.46 -1.82
CA GLU A 113 -23.01 34.90 -2.10
C GLU A 113 -21.67 35.40 -2.64
N TYR A 114 -20.56 34.95 -2.04
CA TYR A 114 -19.21 35.25 -2.52
C TYR A 114 -19.02 34.79 -3.97
N CYS A 115 -19.34 33.54 -4.29
CA CYS A 115 -19.22 33.04 -5.66
C CYS A 115 -20.10 33.83 -6.63
N ARG A 116 -21.35 34.16 -6.24
CA ARG A 116 -22.27 34.94 -7.07
C ARG A 116 -21.76 36.34 -7.36
N LYS A 117 -21.27 37.07 -6.34
CA LYS A 117 -20.72 38.42 -6.49
C LYS A 117 -19.50 38.46 -7.41
N ASN A 118 -18.72 37.37 -7.43
CA ASN A 118 -17.52 37.26 -8.26
C ASN A 118 -17.76 36.56 -9.60
N GLY A 119 -19.00 36.22 -9.96
CA GLY A 119 -19.31 35.49 -11.21
C GLY A 119 -18.70 34.08 -11.27
N LEU A 120 -18.40 33.48 -10.13
CA LEU A 120 -17.79 32.16 -10.02
C LEU A 120 -18.85 31.08 -9.90
N LYS A 121 -18.56 29.92 -10.50
CA LYS A 121 -19.36 28.71 -10.29
C LYS A 121 -18.98 28.07 -8.95
N GLY A 122 -19.87 28.16 -7.97
CA GLY A 122 -19.62 27.72 -6.59
C GLY A 122 -19.16 26.28 -6.47
N GLU A 123 -19.67 25.37 -7.31
CA GLU A 123 -19.22 23.97 -7.31
C GLU A 123 -17.75 23.83 -7.68
N ASN A 124 -17.28 24.58 -8.69
CA ASN A 124 -15.88 24.52 -9.12
C ASN A 124 -14.96 25.11 -8.05
N VAL A 125 -15.39 26.20 -7.40
CA VAL A 125 -14.64 26.82 -6.30
C VAL A 125 -14.59 25.87 -5.10
N ALA A 126 -15.70 25.23 -4.76
CA ALA A 126 -15.78 24.31 -3.63
C ALA A 126 -14.91 23.06 -3.87
N GLU A 127 -14.95 22.48 -5.07
CA GLU A 127 -14.07 21.37 -5.45
C GLU A 127 -12.59 21.78 -5.36
N HIS A 128 -12.25 22.99 -5.80
CA HIS A 128 -10.90 23.52 -5.70
C HIS A 128 -10.46 23.72 -4.24
N VAL A 129 -11.31 24.31 -3.39
CA VAL A 129 -11.03 24.52 -1.97
C VAL A 129 -10.83 23.18 -1.26
N VAL A 130 -11.70 22.20 -1.49
CA VAL A 130 -11.53 20.84 -0.96
C VAL A 130 -10.20 20.22 -1.40
N PHE A 131 -9.81 20.44 -2.66
CA PHE A 131 -8.54 19.95 -3.17
C PHE A 131 -7.33 20.60 -2.50
N GLU A 132 -7.34 21.91 -2.26
CA GLU A 132 -6.22 22.60 -1.60
C GLU A 132 -6.13 22.27 -0.10
N GLY A 133 -7.27 22.03 0.56
CA GLY A 133 -7.32 21.64 1.98
C GLY A 133 -7.34 22.84 2.91
#